data_AF-A0A812Z3C6-F1
#
_entry.id   AF-A0A812Z3C6-F1
#
_cell.length_a   1.000
_cell.length_b   1.000
_cell.length_c   1.000
_cell.angle_alpha   90.00
_cell.angle_beta   90.00
_cell.angle_gamma   90.00
#
_symmetry.space_group_name_H-M   'P 1'
#
loop_
_entity.id
_entity.type
_entity.pdbx_description
1 polymer ?
#
loop_
_entity_poly.entity_id
_entity_poly.type
_entity_poly.pdbx_seq_one_letter_code
_entity_poly.pdbx_strand_id
1 'polypeptide(L)'
;DWFLQRRFGMERNMAIKKTLDENNFTGLSIANPSVPDAQKVMWSDLVQGKPELDDSLSNNAKQMKADMYSKMFKDSTDLDHPCRVAGSTYTRCLQESFKEDSSARKMKCLPSFDAFDACRKGILKQQTQAVENALIKQDIADRRAKALFERRQILLDSLNR
;
A
#
# COMPACT_ATOMS: atom_id res chain seq x y z
N ASP A 1 31.63 3.38 7.55
CA ASP A 1 30.40 2.56 7.40
C ASP A 1 29.14 3.34 7.04
N TRP A 2 28.72 4.33 7.83
CA TRP A 2 27.47 5.10 7.59
C TRP A 2 27.27 5.56 6.12
N PHE A 3 28.29 6.19 5.51
CA PHE A 3 28.19 6.72 4.16
C PHE A 3 27.92 5.63 3.10
N LEU A 4 28.62 4.49 3.19
CA LEU A 4 28.45 3.38 2.24
C LEU A 4 27.07 2.74 2.38
N GLN A 5 26.60 2.51 3.62
CA GLN A 5 25.25 1.99 3.88
C GLN A 5 24.17 2.94 3.34
N ARG A 6 24.33 4.25 3.56
CA ARG A 6 23.40 5.28 3.07
C ARG A 6 23.35 5.30 1.55
N ARG A 7 24.51 5.29 0.89
CA ARG A 7 24.59 5.32 -0.57
C ARG A 7 23.97 4.07 -1.20
N PHE A 8 24.33 2.89 -0.70
CA PHE A 8 23.77 1.63 -1.20
C PHE A 8 22.25 1.56 -1.01
N GLY A 9 21.75 1.94 0.17
CA GLY A 9 20.31 1.97 0.43
C GLY A 9 19.56 2.92 -0.50
N MET A 10 20.13 4.10 -0.77
CA MET A 10 19.55 5.07 -1.70
C MET A 10 19.50 4.53 -3.13
N GLU A 11 20.64 4.05 -3.66
CA GLU A 11 20.74 3.55 -5.03
C GLU A 11 19.81 2.36 -5.27
N ARG A 12 19.76 1.41 -4.34
CA ARG A 12 18.83 0.27 -4.40
C ARG A 12 17.37 0.73 -4.42
N ASN A 13 16.97 1.63 -3.52
CA ASN A 13 15.58 2.07 -3.44
C ASN A 13 15.16 2.91 -4.66
N MET A 14 16.06 3.71 -5.22
CA MET A 14 15.83 4.42 -6.48
C MET A 14 15.66 3.44 -7.65
N ALA A 15 16.47 2.38 -7.72
CA ALA A 15 16.33 1.35 -8.73
C ALA A 15 14.99 0.62 -8.62
N ILE A 16 14.58 0.23 -7.41
CA ILE A 16 13.27 -0.37 -7.16
C ILE A 16 12.14 0.57 -7.60
N LYS A 17 12.19 1.85 -7.21
CA LYS A 17 11.20 2.84 -7.63
C LYS A 17 11.12 2.93 -9.16
N LYS A 18 12.25 3.01 -9.84
CA LYS A 18 12.31 3.06 -11.29
C LYS A 18 11.65 1.84 -11.93
N THR A 19 11.97 0.63 -11.46
CA THR A 19 11.34 -0.60 -11.94
C THR A 19 9.82 -0.60 -11.72
N LEU A 20 9.35 -0.12 -10.57
CA LEU A 20 7.91 -0.02 -10.28
C LEU A 20 7.20 0.99 -11.19
N ASP A 21 7.81 2.16 -11.42
CA ASP A 21 7.28 3.20 -12.29
C ASP A 21 7.25 2.73 -13.77
N GLU A 22 8.31 2.06 -14.24
CA GLU A 22 8.40 1.51 -15.61
C GLU A 22 7.36 0.41 -15.88
N ASN A 23 6.95 -0.32 -14.85
CA ASN A 23 5.94 -1.36 -14.95
C ASN A 23 4.54 -0.89 -14.49
N ASN A 24 4.35 0.42 -14.35
CA ASN A 24 3.06 1.05 -14.02
C ASN A 24 2.41 0.50 -12.72
N PHE A 25 3.20 0.16 -11.71
CA PHE A 25 2.68 -0.32 -10.43
C PHE A 25 1.95 0.78 -9.65
N THR A 26 0.93 0.40 -8.89
CA THR A 26 0.29 1.27 -7.90
C THR A 26 0.13 0.53 -6.58
N GLY A 27 0.33 1.25 -5.47
CA GLY A 27 0.24 0.71 -4.12
C GLY A 27 -0.83 1.41 -3.31
N LEU A 28 -0.74 1.28 -1.98
CA LEU A 28 -1.74 1.83 -1.05
C LEU A 28 -1.87 3.36 -1.10
N SER A 29 -0.80 4.06 -1.51
CA SER A 29 -0.77 5.53 -1.61
C SER A 29 -1.34 6.08 -2.92
N ILE A 30 -1.65 5.22 -3.90
CA ILE A 30 -2.24 5.60 -5.21
C ILE A 30 -1.50 6.78 -5.87
N ALA A 31 -0.16 6.75 -5.83
CA ALA A 31 0.69 7.85 -6.28
C ALA A 31 1.07 7.78 -7.77
N ASN A 32 0.48 6.85 -8.53
CA ASN A 32 0.79 6.66 -9.94
C ASN A 32 -0.23 7.38 -10.84
N PRO A 33 0.18 8.40 -11.62
CA PRO A 33 -0.71 9.17 -12.49
C PRO A 33 -1.09 8.44 -13.78
N SER A 34 -0.36 7.39 -14.17
CA SER A 34 -0.55 6.64 -15.41
C SER A 34 -1.59 5.51 -15.28
N VAL A 35 -2.18 5.33 -14.10
CA VAL A 35 -3.26 4.36 -13.87
C VAL A 35 -4.56 4.89 -14.49
N PRO A 36 -5.24 4.13 -15.36
CA PRO A 36 -6.54 4.52 -15.91
C PRO A 36 -7.57 4.81 -14.82
N ASP A 37 -8.40 5.84 -15.02
CA ASP A 37 -9.34 6.33 -13.99
C ASP A 37 -10.25 5.24 -13.41
N ALA A 38 -10.80 4.37 -14.26
CA ALA A 38 -11.64 3.27 -13.81
C ALA A 38 -10.90 2.31 -12.86
N GLN A 39 -9.64 1.97 -13.16
CA GLN A 39 -8.82 1.12 -12.30
C GLN A 39 -8.42 1.84 -11.02
N LYS A 40 -8.15 3.15 -11.11
CA LYS A 40 -7.82 3.99 -9.96
C LYS A 40 -8.96 4.06 -8.96
N VAL A 41 -10.20 4.21 -9.43
CA VAL A 41 -11.40 4.19 -8.58
C VAL A 41 -11.57 2.81 -7.93
N MET A 42 -11.50 1.73 -8.70
CA MET A 42 -11.65 0.37 -8.15
C MET A 42 -10.56 0.05 -7.12
N TRP A 43 -9.33 0.47 -7.37
CA TRP A 43 -8.23 0.31 -6.42
C TRP A 43 -8.43 1.16 -5.17
N SER A 44 -8.90 2.40 -5.33
CA SER A 44 -9.27 3.28 -4.20
C SER A 44 -10.35 2.65 -3.32
N ASP A 45 -11.36 2.00 -3.91
CA ASP A 45 -12.38 1.28 -3.15
C ASP A 45 -11.80 0.09 -2.37
N LEU A 46 -10.85 -0.63 -2.96
CA LEU A 46 -10.19 -1.77 -2.31
C LEU A 46 -9.26 -1.34 -1.17
N VAL A 47 -8.64 -0.17 -1.26
CA VAL A 47 -7.65 0.30 -0.27
C VAL A 47 -8.27 1.19 0.80
N GLN A 48 -9.13 2.14 0.44
CA GLN A 48 -9.62 3.19 1.33
C GLN A 48 -11.16 3.23 1.42
N GLY A 49 -11.85 2.91 0.32
CA GLY A 49 -13.30 2.94 0.24
C GLY A 49 -13.95 1.60 0.59
N LYS A 50 -15.12 1.37 0.01
CA LYS A 50 -15.81 0.09 0.09
C LYS A 50 -16.17 -0.36 -1.32
N PRO A 51 -15.72 -1.54 -1.78
CA PRO A 51 -16.14 -2.06 -3.08
C PRO A 51 -17.66 -2.32 -3.06
N GLU A 52 -18.42 -1.60 -3.87
CA GLU A 52 -19.88 -1.73 -3.95
C GLU A 52 -20.36 -1.88 -5.40
N LEU A 53 -21.51 -2.54 -5.55
CA LEU A 53 -22.21 -2.69 -6.82
C LEU A 53 -23.41 -1.76 -6.80
N ASP A 54 -23.48 -0.86 -7.76
CA ASP A 54 -24.55 0.15 -7.87
C ASP A 54 -25.83 -0.49 -8.41
N ASP A 55 -26.99 -0.13 -7.85
CA ASP A 55 -28.28 -0.70 -8.22
C ASP A 55 -28.80 -0.22 -9.59
N SER A 56 -28.27 0.88 -10.11
CA SER A 56 -28.51 1.36 -11.48
C SER A 56 -27.91 0.45 -12.57
N LEU A 57 -26.96 -0.43 -12.21
CA LEU A 57 -26.32 -1.34 -13.15
C LEU A 57 -27.22 -2.55 -13.45
N SER A 58 -27.13 -3.05 -14.68
CA SER A 58 -27.72 -4.34 -15.04
C SER A 58 -27.06 -5.48 -14.24
N ASN A 59 -27.76 -6.59 -14.06
CA ASN A 59 -27.22 -7.76 -13.35
C ASN A 59 -25.89 -8.26 -13.95
N ASN A 60 -25.75 -8.21 -15.28
CA ASN A 60 -24.52 -8.58 -15.96
C ASN A 60 -23.37 -7.61 -15.65
N ALA A 61 -23.66 -6.30 -15.60
CA ALA A 61 -22.67 -5.30 -15.24
C ALA A 61 -22.28 -5.39 -13.75
N LYS A 62 -23.22 -5.69 -12.84
CA LYS A 62 -22.94 -5.97 -11.43
C LYS A 62 -22.02 -7.18 -11.29
N GLN A 63 -22.31 -8.28 -11.99
CA GLN A 63 -21.49 -9.49 -11.99
C GLN A 63 -20.07 -9.20 -12.49
N MET A 64 -19.94 -8.52 -13.64
CA MET A 64 -18.64 -8.16 -14.20
C MET A 64 -17.83 -7.26 -13.25
N LYS A 65 -18.47 -6.27 -12.61
CA LYS A 65 -17.80 -5.40 -11.64
C LYS A 65 -17.31 -6.19 -10.41
N ALA A 66 -18.12 -7.12 -9.90
CA ALA A 66 -17.71 -8.02 -8.81
C ALA A 66 -16.51 -8.90 -9.19
N ASP A 67 -16.51 -9.44 -10.41
CA ASP A 67 -15.40 -10.24 -10.95
C ASP A 67 -14.13 -9.41 -11.11
N MET A 68 -14.26 -8.15 -11.56
CA MET A 68 -13.14 -7.23 -11.65
C MET A 68 -12.53 -6.93 -10.28
N TYR A 69 -13.34 -6.69 -9.24
CA TYR A 69 -12.82 -6.51 -7.87
C TYR A 69 -12.12 -7.77 -7.37
N SER A 70 -12.74 -8.94 -7.58
CA SER A 70 -12.16 -10.24 -7.16
C SER A 70 -10.82 -10.49 -7.85
N LYS A 71 -10.74 -10.28 -9.17
CA LYS A 71 -9.51 -10.41 -9.95
C LYS A 71 -8.45 -9.41 -9.50
N MET A 72 -8.77 -8.13 -9.47
CA MET A 72 -7.83 -7.08 -9.06
C MET A 72 -7.26 -7.33 -7.66
N PHE A 73 -8.12 -7.71 -6.71
CA PHE A 73 -7.68 -8.06 -5.37
C PHE A 73 -6.76 -9.29 -5.37
N LYS A 74 -7.13 -10.35 -6.10
CA LYS A 74 -6.32 -11.56 -6.22
C LYS A 74 -4.95 -11.32 -6.86
N ASP A 75 -4.89 -10.49 -7.88
CA ASP A 75 -3.64 -10.15 -8.55
C ASP A 75 -2.75 -9.25 -7.67
N SER A 76 -3.36 -8.50 -6.72
CA SER A 76 -2.63 -7.61 -5.80
C SER A 76 -2.12 -8.26 -4.51
N THR A 77 -2.60 -9.46 -4.16
CA THR A 77 -2.27 -10.13 -2.90
C THR A 77 -1.86 -11.58 -3.15
N ASP A 78 -0.67 -11.96 -2.70
CA ASP A 78 -0.24 -13.35 -2.66
C ASP A 78 -0.96 -14.14 -1.55
N LEU A 79 -0.60 -15.42 -1.39
CA LEU A 79 -1.20 -16.29 -0.36
C LEU A 79 -0.79 -15.91 1.06
N ASP A 80 0.37 -15.26 1.23
CA ASP A 80 0.92 -14.88 2.52
C ASP A 80 0.46 -13.49 2.98
N HIS A 81 -0.16 -12.71 2.08
CA HIS A 81 -0.63 -11.38 2.40
C HIS A 81 -1.70 -11.42 3.51
N PRO A 82 -1.56 -10.65 4.60
CA PRO A 82 -2.41 -10.80 5.79
C PRO A 82 -3.90 -10.53 5.52
N CYS A 83 -4.22 -9.67 4.55
CA CYS A 83 -5.63 -9.40 4.17
C CYS A 83 -6.20 -10.37 3.15
N ARG A 84 -5.43 -11.35 2.65
CA ARG A 84 -5.80 -12.23 1.54
C ARG A 84 -7.13 -12.95 1.77
N VAL A 85 -7.26 -13.56 2.94
CA VAL A 85 -8.43 -14.36 3.30
C VAL A 85 -9.66 -13.47 3.50
N ALA A 86 -9.52 -12.40 4.29
CA ALA A 86 -10.62 -11.48 4.60
C ALA A 86 -11.14 -10.78 3.33
N GLY A 87 -10.26 -10.25 2.50
CA GLY A 87 -10.65 -9.59 1.25
C GLY A 87 -11.26 -10.55 0.23
N SER A 88 -10.73 -11.77 0.10
CA SER A 88 -11.32 -12.80 -0.79
C SER A 88 -12.71 -13.23 -0.31
N THR A 89 -12.93 -13.28 1.00
CA THR A 89 -14.24 -13.61 1.57
C THR A 89 -15.26 -12.51 1.26
N TYR A 90 -14.86 -11.25 1.37
CA TYR A 90 -15.71 -10.11 1.04
C TYR A 90 -16.03 -10.05 -0.48
N THR A 91 -15.03 -10.16 -1.34
CA THR A 91 -15.25 -10.11 -2.80
C THR A 91 -16.09 -11.30 -3.29
N ARG A 92 -15.93 -12.49 -2.70
CA ARG A 92 -16.83 -13.62 -2.95
C ARG A 92 -18.27 -13.32 -2.52
N CYS A 93 -18.47 -12.68 -1.37
CA CYS A 93 -19.82 -12.28 -0.94
C CYS A 93 -20.48 -11.34 -1.97
N LEU A 94 -19.74 -10.38 -2.53
CA LEU A 94 -20.22 -9.51 -3.61
C LEU A 94 -20.57 -10.30 -4.88
N GLN A 95 -19.74 -11.28 -5.26
CA GLN A 95 -19.98 -12.14 -6.42
C GLN A 95 -21.23 -13.03 -6.25
N GLU A 96 -21.53 -13.49 -5.04
CA GLU A 96 -22.70 -14.35 -4.77
C GLU A 96 -24.00 -13.55 -4.61
N SER A 97 -23.90 -12.28 -4.19
CA SER A 97 -25.05 -11.39 -3.92
C SER A 97 -25.24 -10.29 -4.98
N PHE A 98 -24.69 -10.46 -6.19
CA PHE A 98 -24.74 -9.44 -7.23
C PHE A 98 -26.17 -9.13 -7.73
N LYS A 99 -27.09 -10.10 -7.63
CA LYS A 99 -28.51 -9.94 -8.02
C LYS A 99 -29.34 -9.22 -6.96
N GLU A 100 -28.81 -9.09 -5.74
CA GLU A 100 -29.49 -8.41 -4.64
C GLU A 100 -29.30 -6.89 -4.74
N ASP A 101 -30.20 -6.15 -4.10
CA ASP A 101 -30.12 -4.69 -3.97
C ASP A 101 -29.02 -4.30 -2.97
N SER A 102 -28.53 -3.07 -3.04
CA SER A 102 -27.42 -2.60 -2.19
C SER A 102 -27.72 -2.75 -0.70
N SER A 103 -28.96 -2.51 -0.26
CA SER A 103 -29.37 -2.66 1.15
C SER A 103 -29.26 -4.11 1.65
N ALA A 104 -29.80 -5.07 0.88
CA ALA A 104 -29.75 -6.49 1.21
C ALA A 104 -28.31 -7.02 1.20
N ARG A 105 -27.55 -6.69 0.16
CA ARG A 105 -26.13 -7.04 0.03
C ARG A 105 -25.29 -6.46 1.16
N LYS A 106 -25.56 -5.23 1.58
CA LYS A 106 -24.85 -4.60 2.71
C LYS A 106 -25.07 -5.42 3.99
N MET A 107 -26.29 -5.80 4.33
CA MET A 107 -26.55 -6.60 5.53
C MET A 107 -25.82 -7.96 5.49
N LYS A 108 -25.75 -8.58 4.32
CA LYS A 108 -25.11 -9.90 4.13
C LYS A 108 -23.58 -9.83 4.16
N CYS A 109 -22.99 -8.82 3.51
CA CYS A 109 -21.54 -8.71 3.34
C CYS A 109 -20.86 -7.79 4.36
N LEU A 110 -21.60 -7.10 5.24
CA LEU A 110 -21.00 -6.22 6.25
C LEU A 110 -20.03 -6.95 7.19
N PRO A 111 -20.34 -8.14 7.75
CA PRO A 111 -19.42 -8.82 8.66
C PRO A 111 -18.09 -9.19 7.99
N SER A 112 -18.12 -9.61 6.72
CA SER A 112 -16.90 -9.92 5.96
C SER A 112 -16.15 -8.65 5.54
N PHE A 113 -16.88 -7.56 5.28
CA PHE A 113 -16.27 -6.25 5.05
C PHE A 113 -15.53 -5.74 6.29
N ASP A 114 -16.12 -5.82 7.48
CA ASP A 114 -15.51 -5.30 8.71
C ASP A 114 -14.18 -6.00 9.02
N ALA A 115 -14.11 -7.31 8.80
CA ALA A 115 -12.86 -8.07 8.91
C ALA A 115 -11.82 -7.62 7.87
N PHE A 116 -12.24 -7.37 6.64
CA PHE A 116 -11.36 -6.87 5.59
C PHE A 116 -10.90 -5.43 5.86
N ASP A 117 -11.79 -4.56 6.33
CA ASP A 117 -11.54 -3.16 6.67
C ASP A 117 -10.57 -3.02 7.85
N ALA A 118 -10.74 -3.83 8.89
CA ALA A 118 -9.80 -3.90 10.00
C ALA A 118 -8.37 -4.24 9.53
N CYS A 119 -8.25 -5.21 8.63
CA CYS A 119 -6.95 -5.61 8.09
C CYS A 119 -6.30 -4.49 7.24
N ARG A 120 -7.02 -3.89 6.29
CA ARG A 120 -6.47 -2.81 5.44
C ARG A 120 -6.03 -1.60 6.26
N LYS A 121 -6.80 -1.22 7.29
CA LYS A 121 -6.45 -0.12 8.21
C LYS A 121 -5.19 -0.45 8.99
N GLY A 122 -5.03 -1.72 9.39
CA GLY A 122 -3.80 -2.24 9.98
C GLY A 122 -2.58 -2.04 9.07
N ILE A 123 -2.67 -2.41 7.80
CA ILE A 123 -1.55 -2.25 6.85
C ILE A 123 -1.24 -0.77 6.59
N LEU A 124 -2.25 0.08 6.41
CA LEU A 124 -2.05 1.52 6.23
C LEU A 124 -1.33 2.15 7.44
N LYS A 125 -1.70 1.73 8.64
CA LYS A 125 -1.02 2.16 9.88
C LYS A 125 0.43 1.66 9.91
N GLN A 126 0.68 0.40 9.55
CA GLN A 126 2.03 -0.16 9.48
C GLN A 126 2.91 0.60 8.47
N GLN A 127 2.37 0.94 7.29
CA GLN A 127 3.09 1.74 6.28
C GLN A 127 3.47 3.11 6.84
N THR A 128 2.52 3.80 7.48
CA THR A 128 2.76 5.12 8.08
C THR A 128 3.85 5.05 9.14
N GLN A 129 3.77 4.07 10.04
CA GLN A 129 4.73 3.88 11.12
C GLN A 129 6.12 3.48 10.59
N ALA A 130 6.20 2.67 9.52
CA ALA A 130 7.46 2.29 8.91
C ALA A 130 8.19 3.51 8.31
N VAL A 131 7.45 4.41 7.65
CA VAL A 131 8.01 5.66 7.10
C VAL A 131 8.52 6.56 8.22
N GLU A 132 7.73 6.79 9.26
CA GLU A 132 8.12 7.64 10.40
C GLU A 132 9.38 7.10 11.09
N ASN A 133 9.40 5.80 11.40
CA ASN A 133 10.55 5.17 12.03
C ASN A 133 11.81 5.22 11.15
N ALA A 134 11.67 5.07 9.83
CA ALA A 134 12.79 5.16 8.90
C ALA A 134 13.39 6.57 8.88
N LEU A 135 12.55 7.61 8.86
CA LEU A 135 12.99 9.01 8.90
C LEU A 135 13.73 9.33 10.20
N ILE A 136 13.19 8.91 11.35
CA ILE A 136 13.83 9.13 12.65
C ILE A 136 15.20 8.44 12.72
N LYS A 137 15.28 7.16 12.32
CA LYS A 137 16.54 6.39 12.31
C LYS A 137 17.59 7.04 11.41
N GLN A 138 17.15 7.55 10.26
CA GLN A 138 18.01 8.23 9.30
C GLN A 138 18.58 9.54 9.87
N ASP A 139 17.74 10.41 10.44
CA ASP A 139 18.19 11.67 11.05
C ASP A 139 19.18 11.45 12.19
N ILE A 140 18.91 10.49 13.09
CA ILE A 140 19.82 10.14 14.19
C ILE A 140 21.19 9.70 13.66
N ALA A 141 21.20 8.83 12.64
CA ALA A 141 22.44 8.33 12.06
C ALA A 141 23.24 9.45 11.38
N ASP A 142 22.57 10.34 10.67
CA ASP A 142 23.19 11.47 9.97
C ASP A 142 23.79 12.50 10.95
N ARG A 143 23.05 12.84 12.01
CA ARG A 143 23.56 13.71 13.09
C ARG A 143 24.77 13.12 13.78
N ARG A 144 24.74 11.82 14.07
CA ARG A 144 25.89 11.12 14.66
C ARG A 144 27.11 11.14 13.74
N ALA A 145 26.91 10.90 12.44
CA ALA A 145 27.99 10.95 11.45
C ALA A 145 28.60 12.36 11.35
N LYS A 146 27.77 13.41 11.36
CA LYS A 146 28.22 14.80 11.37
C LYS A 146 29.05 15.14 12.61
N ALA A 147 28.58 14.77 13.80
CA ALA A 147 29.32 15.01 15.05
C ALA A 147 30.68 14.30 15.06
N LEU A 148 30.76 13.07 14.53
CA LEU A 148 32.02 12.35 14.37
C LEU A 148 32.97 13.03 13.39
N PHE A 149 32.44 13.62 12.32
CA PHE A 149 33.24 14.37 11.34
C PHE A 149 33.81 15.66 11.95
N GLU A 150 32.99 16.42 12.67
CA GLU A 150 33.44 17.61 13.41
C GLU A 150 34.51 17.26 14.45
N ARG A 151 34.33 16.15 15.19
CA ARG A 151 35.35 15.66 16.13
C ARG A 151 36.65 15.29 15.42
N ARG A 152 36.58 14.64 14.26
CA ARG A 152 37.76 14.30 13.45
C ARG A 152 38.51 15.57 13.03
N GLN A 153 37.80 16.62 12.64
CA GLN A 153 38.42 17.89 12.26
C GLN A 153 39.24 18.49 13.41
N ILE A 154 38.66 18.56 14.61
CA ILE A 154 39.37 19.04 15.82
C ILE A 154 40.63 18.20 16.10
N LEU A 155 40.54 16.87 15.95
CA LEU A 155 41.69 15.98 16.17
C LEU A 155 42.81 16.22 15.14
N LEU A 156 42.46 16.45 13.87
CA LEU A 156 43.45 16.78 12.84
C LEU A 156 44.12 18.13 13.10
N ASP A 157 43.34 19.14 13.50
CA ASP A 157 43.88 20.46 13.83
C ASP A 157 44.84 20.39 15.02
N SER A 158 44.59 19.48 15.98
CA SER A 158 45.47 19.26 17.13
C SER A 158 46.78 18.52 16.82
N LEU A 159 46.83 17.75 15.72
CA LEU A 159 48.04 17.04 15.27
C LEU A 159 48.98 17.95 14.47
N ASN A 160 48.47 19.05 13.93
CA ASN A 160 49.22 20.04 13.17
C ASN A 160 49.76 21.19 14.04
N ARG A 161 49.67 21.07 15.37
CA ARG A 161 50.31 21.95 16.36
C ARG A 161 51.41 21.19 17.08
#